data_AF-A0A4R4IC06-F1
#
_entry.id   AF-A0A4R4IC06-F1
#
_cell.length_a   1.000
_cell.length_b   1.000
_cell.length_c   1.000
_cell.angle_alpha   90.00
_cell.angle_beta   90.00
_cell.angle_gamma   90.00
#
_symmetry.space_group_name_H-M   'P 1'
#
loop_
_entity.id
_entity.type
_entity.pdbx_description
1 polymer ?
#
loop_
_entity_poly.entity_id
_entity_poly.type
_entity_poly.pdbx_seq_one_letter_code
_entity_poly.pdbx_strand_id
1 'polypeptide(L)'
;MADRNRFTRRAPGKGHGLTWARFPTVDGSAVIYRLWRRDHRRKPHQIERAFFTDAEPAHIAKVLRQAKRDLRDRVDEIDLTALEEQAA
;
A
#
# COMPACT_ATOMS: atom_id res chain seq x y z
N MET A 1 -21.47 -7.70 -17.61
CA MET A 1 -20.63 -6.57 -17.16
C MET A 1 -20.11 -6.90 -15.77
N ALA A 2 -18.85 -7.31 -15.63
CA ALA A 2 -18.34 -7.81 -14.36
C ALA A 2 -18.20 -6.64 -13.37
N ASP A 3 -19.18 -6.47 -12.49
CA ASP A 3 -19.15 -5.59 -11.34
C ASP A 3 -18.10 -6.11 -10.34
N ARG A 4 -16.83 -5.92 -10.69
CA ARG A 4 -15.69 -6.45 -9.95
C ARG A 4 -15.34 -5.52 -8.81
N ASN A 5 -16.18 -5.54 -7.77
CA ASN A 5 -15.68 -5.72 -6.41
C ASN A 5 -14.53 -4.74 -6.02
N ARG A 6 -14.61 -3.49 -6.49
CA ARG A 6 -13.54 -2.47 -6.36
C ARG A 6 -13.51 -1.88 -4.96
N PHE A 7 -14.70 -1.82 -4.37
CA PHE A 7 -14.95 -1.22 -3.07
C PHE A 7 -15.19 -2.26 -1.97
N THR A 8 -14.94 -3.53 -2.23
CA THR A 8 -15.08 -4.54 -1.19
C THR A 8 -13.79 -4.80 -0.45
N ARG A 9 -14.00 -5.16 0.81
CA ARG A 9 -12.93 -5.48 1.74
C ARG A 9 -12.02 -6.55 1.12
N ARG A 10 -10.72 -6.28 1.15
CA ARG A 10 -9.69 -7.24 0.75
C ARG A 10 -8.70 -7.36 1.90
N ALA A 11 -8.55 -8.55 2.45
CA ALA A 11 -7.54 -8.82 3.47
C ALA A 11 -6.12 -8.72 2.87
N PRO A 12 -5.13 -8.27 3.66
CA PRO A 12 -3.74 -8.33 3.25
C PRO A 12 -3.33 -9.79 3.00
N GLY A 13 -2.64 -10.05 1.90
CA GLY A 13 -2.01 -11.35 1.66
C GLY A 13 -0.93 -11.63 2.71
N LYS A 14 -0.72 -12.92 3.06
CA LYS A 14 0.30 -13.31 4.07
C LYS A 14 1.74 -13.34 3.53
N GLY A 15 2.01 -12.69 2.40
CA GLY A 15 3.30 -12.76 1.71
C GLY A 15 4.39 -11.90 2.37
N HIS A 16 5.65 -12.27 2.14
CA HIS A 16 6.83 -11.54 2.66
C HIS A 16 7.17 -10.26 1.87
N GLY A 17 6.54 -10.03 0.71
CA GLY A 17 6.78 -8.86 -0.14
C GLY A 17 5.78 -7.71 0.08
N LEU A 18 5.47 -6.99 -1.00
CA LEU A 18 4.43 -5.96 -0.99
C LEU A 18 3.06 -6.63 -0.71
N THR A 19 2.47 -6.23 0.41
CA THR A 19 1.15 -6.66 0.84
C THR A 19 0.21 -5.47 0.79
N TRP A 20 -1.05 -5.68 0.40
CA TRP A 20 -2.03 -4.60 0.38
C TRP A 20 -3.45 -5.07 0.68
N ALA A 21 -4.24 -4.17 1.24
CA ALA A 21 -5.61 -4.40 1.66
C ALA A 21 -6.51 -3.22 1.27
N ARG A 22 -7.81 -3.50 1.25
CA ARG A 22 -8.86 -2.48 1.07
C ARG A 22 -9.82 -2.57 2.23
N PHE A 23 -10.13 -1.42 2.81
CA PHE A 23 -11.12 -1.27 3.86
C PHE A 23 -12.14 -0.23 3.39
N PRO A 24 -13.32 -0.65 2.91
CA PRO A 24 -14.41 0.29 2.72
C PRO A 24 -14.86 0.86 4.06
N THR A 25 -15.27 2.12 4.04
CA THR A 25 -15.96 2.73 5.16
C THR A 25 -17.36 2.11 5.33
N VAL A 26 -17.92 2.20 6.54
CA VAL A 26 -19.21 1.58 6.88
C VAL A 26 -20.35 2.12 6.03
N ASP A 27 -20.29 3.41 5.69
CA ASP A 27 -21.20 4.13 4.82
C ASP A 27 -20.94 3.89 3.31
N GLY A 28 -19.85 3.20 2.96
CA GLY A 28 -19.50 2.91 1.57
C GLY A 28 -19.11 4.13 0.74
N SER A 29 -18.91 5.30 1.36
CA SER A 29 -18.55 6.54 0.68
C SER A 29 -17.07 6.61 0.27
N ALA A 30 -16.22 5.84 0.97
CA ALA A 30 -14.80 5.82 0.72
C ALA A 30 -14.19 4.43 0.92
N VAL A 31 -13.03 4.24 0.31
CA VAL A 31 -12.21 3.04 0.46
C VAL A 31 -10.80 3.42 0.80
N ILE A 32 -10.33 2.84 1.90
CA ILE A 32 -8.97 3.00 2.39
C ILE A 32 -8.13 1.86 1.82
N TYR A 33 -7.16 2.22 0.98
CA TYR A 33 -6.12 1.34 0.52
C TYR A 33 -4.95 1.40 1.49
N ARG A 34 -4.60 0.25 2.06
CA ARG A 34 -3.41 0.12 2.90
C ARG A 34 -2.38 -0.72 2.17
N LEU A 35 -1.17 -0.19 2.05
CA LEU A 35 -0.01 -0.87 1.47
C LEU A 35 1.01 -1.10 2.58
N TRP A 36 1.58 -2.29 2.62
CA TRP A 36 2.65 -2.68 3.52
C TRP A 36 3.82 -3.23 2.73
N ARG A 37 5.02 -2.89 3.17
CA ARG A 37 6.28 -3.47 2.70
C ARG A 37 7.17 -3.68 3.92
N ARG A 38 7.95 -4.75 3.91
CA ARG A 38 8.93 -5.03 4.96
C ARG A 38 10.31 -4.61 4.49
N ASP A 39 11.12 -4.10 5.41
CA ASP A 39 12.56 -3.87 5.20
C ASP A 39 13.36 -5.18 5.39
N HIS A 40 14.68 -5.12 5.16
CA HIS A 40 15.59 -6.26 5.35
C HIS A 40 15.61 -6.79 6.80
N ARG A 41 15.29 -5.95 7.80
CA ARG A 41 15.13 -6.32 9.22
C ARG A 41 13.72 -6.87 9.53
N ARG A 42 12.89 -7.09 8.50
CA ARG A 42 11.49 -7.57 8.56
C ARG A 42 10.51 -6.61 9.25
N LYS A 43 10.88 -5.36 9.53
CA LYS A 43 10.00 -4.35 10.13
C LYS A 43 8.98 -3.87 9.09
N PRO A 44 7.69 -3.82 9.42
CA PRO A 44 6.65 -3.40 8.49
C PRO A 44 6.58 -1.88 8.37
N HIS A 45 6.59 -1.38 7.13
CA HIS A 45 6.35 0.00 6.75
C HIS A 45 5.01 0.09 6.04
N GLN A 46 4.20 1.09 6.39
CA GLN A 46 2.86 1.24 5.83
C GLN A 46 2.62 2.61 5.20
N ILE A 47 1.82 2.62 4.13
CA ILE A 47 1.21 3.82 3.58
C ILE A 47 -0.29 3.58 3.41
N GLU A 48 -1.08 4.56 3.85
CA GLU A 48 -2.54 4.58 3.69
C GLU A 48 -2.96 5.66 2.69
N ARG A 49 -3.92 5.31 1.82
CA ARG A 49 -4.55 6.24 0.88
C ARG A 49 -6.05 6.01 0.90
N ALA A 50 -6.79 7.03 1.28
CA ALA A 50 -8.25 7.03 1.21
C ALA A 50 -8.69 7.61 -0.14
N PHE A 51 -9.67 6.99 -0.77
CA PHE A 51 -10.32 7.48 -1.97
C PHE A 51 -11.82 7.42 -1.76
N PHE A 52 -12.54 8.42 -2.26
CA PHE A 52 -13.99 8.36 -2.37
C PHE A 52 -14.40 7.36 -3.44
N THR A 53 -15.60 6.79 -3.33
CA THR A 53 -16.11 5.80 -4.28
C THR A 53 -16.52 6.39 -5.63
N ASP A 54 -16.68 7.71 -5.70
CA ASP A 54 -16.91 8.47 -6.92
C ASP A 54 -15.61 8.80 -7.68
N ALA A 55 -14.45 8.57 -7.06
CA ALA A 55 -13.16 8.90 -7.64
C ALA A 55 -12.87 8.06 -8.89
N GLU A 56 -12.28 8.71 -9.90
CA GLU A 56 -12.01 8.06 -11.18
C GLU A 56 -11.03 6.88 -11.01
N PRO A 57 -11.34 5.68 -11.57
CA PRO A 57 -10.48 4.50 -11.42
C PRO A 57 -9.04 4.72 -11.91
N ALA A 58 -8.86 5.53 -12.96
CA ALA A 58 -7.55 5.88 -13.50
C ALA A 58 -6.75 6.73 -12.50
N HIS A 59 -7.41 7.66 -11.81
CA HIS A 59 -6.82 8.48 -10.75
C HIS A 59 -6.40 7.61 -9.56
N ILE A 60 -7.29 6.75 -9.05
CA ILE A 60 -6.98 5.83 -7.95
C ILE A 60 -5.77 4.96 -8.31
N ALA A 61 -5.75 4.36 -9.51
CA ALA A 61 -4.64 3.53 -9.97
C ALA A 61 -3.33 4.34 -10.07
N LYS A 62 -3.37 5.58 -10.55
CA LYS A 62 -2.20 6.47 -10.63
C LYS A 62 -1.61 6.73 -9.24
N VAL A 63 -2.45 7.13 -8.29
CA VAL A 63 -2.02 7.42 -6.91
C VAL A 63 -1.50 6.18 -6.21
N LEU A 64 -2.14 5.02 -6.39
CA LEU A 64 -1.65 3.76 -5.81
C LEU A 64 -0.30 3.31 -6.39
N ARG A 65 -0.07 3.51 -7.70
CA ARG A 65 1.24 3.24 -8.31
C ARG A 65 2.32 4.18 -7.78
N GLN A 66 1.97 5.43 -7.49
CA GLN A 66 2.90 6.37 -6.87
C GLN A 66 3.19 5.98 -5.42
N ALA A 67 2.16 5.73 -4.61
CA ALA A 67 2.30 5.29 -3.23
C ALA A 67 3.14 3.99 -3.10
N LYS A 68 3.03 3.08 -4.07
CA LYS A 68 3.89 1.88 -4.15
C LYS A 68 5.36 2.23 -4.38
N ARG A 69 5.65 3.23 -5.23
CA ARG A 69 7.02 3.72 -5.46
C ARG A 69 7.55 4.42 -4.22
N ASP A 70 6.79 5.35 -3.65
CA ASP A 70 7.19 6.04 -2.42
C ASP A 70 7.50 5.07 -1.28
N LEU A 71 6.69 4.01 -1.13
CA LEU A 71 6.92 2.97 -0.13
C LEU A 71 8.15 2.11 -0.45
N ARG A 72 8.45 1.90 -1.74
CA ARG A 72 9.68 1.22 -2.15
C ARG A 72 10.88 2.08 -1.80
N ASP A 73 10.90 3.32 -2.26
CA ASP A 73 12.05 4.20 -2.15
C ASP A 73 12.38 4.45 -0.67
N ARG A 74 11.36 4.63 0.18
CA ARG A 74 11.53 4.73 1.64
C ARG A 74 12.11 3.47 2.27
N VAL A 75 11.70 2.28 1.84
CA VAL A 75 12.25 1.02 2.38
C VAL A 75 13.66 0.80 1.87
N ASP A 76 13.91 1.07 0.59
CA ASP A 76 15.22 0.93 -0.03
C ASP A 76 16.23 1.91 0.64
N GLU A 77 15.81 3.12 1.03
CA GLU A 77 16.62 4.08 1.81
C GLU A 77 16.94 3.56 3.23
N ILE A 78 15.94 3.01 3.94
CA ILE A 78 16.14 2.40 5.27
C ILE A 78 17.08 1.20 5.19
N ASP A 79 16.93 0.38 4.14
CA ASP A 79 17.80 -0.76 3.87
C ASP A 79 19.23 -0.30 3.62
N LEU A 80 19.42 0.77 2.83
CA LEU A 80 20.74 1.33 2.55
C LEU A 80 21.43 1.87 3.82
N THR A 81 20.76 2.75 4.58
CA THR A 81 21.31 3.30 5.83
C THR A 81 21.71 2.19 6.81
N ALA A 82 20.87 1.16 6.92
CA ALA A 82 21.14 0.04 7.81
C ALA A 82 22.32 -0.84 7.38
N LEU A 83 22.59 -0.94 6.08
CA LEU A 83 23.78 -1.62 5.56
C LEU A 83 25.04 -0.79 5.82
N GLU A 84 24.95 0.52 5.65
CA GLU A 84 26.04 1.46 5.98
C GLU A 84 26.38 1.42 7.48
N GLU A 85 25.37 1.40 8.35
CA GLU A 85 25.53 1.22 9.80
C GLU A 85 26.21 -0.11 10.18
N GLN A 86 25.99 -1.17 9.41
CA GLN A 86 26.60 -2.48 9.66
C GLN A 86 28.03 -2.59 9.14
N ALA A 87 28.40 -1.74 8.18
CA ALA A 87 29.73 -1.72 7.56
C ALA A 87 30.71 -0.77 8.25
N ALA A 88 30.23 0.11 9.15
CA ALA A 88 31.01 1.03 9.98
C ALA A 88 31.39 0.38 11.33
#